data_AF-A0A954LXC4-F1
#
_entry.id   AF-A0A954LXC4-F1
#
_cell.length_a   1.000
_cell.length_b   1.000
_cell.length_c   1.000
_cell.angle_alpha   90.00
_cell.angle_beta   90.00
_cell.angle_gamma   90.00
#
_symmetry.space_group_name_H-M   'P 1'
#
loop_
_entity.id
_entity.type
_entity.pdbx_description
1 polymer ?
#
loop_
_entity_poly.entity_id
_entity_poly.type
_entity_poly.pdbx_seq_one_letter_code
_entity_poly.pdbx_strand_id
1 'polypeptide(L)'
;MSKATRLAFLRLVNKATFEEMKESAKGGATVPVDGIPIGGEMSWEQFQERRTSEFSQKGFALDEDQSTTLLREHLSKEAIDAWNKCIRNFYNGFGLRAWVIGANDQTVTVRVTWRPTPEGKATTIKNVHVDGGKARQNLVGCQLVVNAEKTFTFDRVKDRPFTFVINAGNLTATAMAERYVPPQQQPRAEMVDVVFNIYGHHDGNGRQGYDLHDQAFQTTDPAPGDNKRILSAKILNNPYDSLFDVSSVEPNGDKLTFHMVITEGAHQTYSAGGEVTKQNGPVFNIRVLVTYEE
;
A
#
# COMPACT_ATOMS: atom_id res chain seq x y z
N MET A 1 4.44 26.24 9.40
CA MET A 1 5.47 25.68 10.32
C MET A 1 6.78 25.60 9.55
N SER A 2 7.90 26.08 10.12
CA SER A 2 9.19 26.05 9.42
C SER A 2 9.71 24.61 9.25
N LYS A 3 10.62 24.39 8.29
CA LYS A 3 11.27 23.08 8.09
C LYS A 3 12.00 22.61 9.35
N ALA A 4 12.69 23.52 10.04
CA ALA A 4 13.41 23.21 11.28
C ALA A 4 12.46 22.80 12.42
N THR A 5 11.32 23.48 12.55
CA THR A 5 10.29 23.15 13.55
C THR A 5 9.70 21.74 13.31
N ARG A 6 9.50 21.35 12.05
CA ARG A 6 9.01 20.01 11.70
C ARG A 6 10.02 18.90 12.02
N LEU A 7 11.30 19.14 11.74
CA LEU A 7 12.38 18.21 12.06
C LEU A 7 12.61 18.08 13.56
N ALA A 8 12.52 19.20 14.28
CA ALA A 8 12.55 19.20 15.74
C ALA A 8 11.41 18.36 16.31
N PHE A 9 10.19 18.48 15.77
CA PHE A 9 9.09 17.59 16.16
C PHE A 9 9.39 16.11 15.88
N LEU A 10 9.90 15.78 14.69
CA LEU A 10 10.27 14.40 14.32
C LEU A 10 11.33 13.80 15.27
N ARG A 11 12.26 14.62 15.78
CA ARG A 11 13.29 14.20 16.74
C ARG A 11 12.67 13.74 18.06
N LEU A 12 11.60 14.40 18.48
CA LEU A 12 10.91 14.13 19.73
C LEU A 12 9.97 12.93 19.66
N VAL A 13 9.73 12.32 18.50
CA VAL A 13 8.91 11.09 18.40
C VAL A 13 9.70 9.89 18.94
N ASN A 14 9.28 9.38 20.11
CA ASN A 14 9.84 8.16 20.70
C ASN A 14 9.01 6.91 20.33
N LYS A 15 9.44 5.72 20.81
CA LYS A 15 8.81 4.45 20.46
C LYS A 15 7.34 4.38 20.87
N ALA A 16 6.99 4.85 22.06
CA ALA A 16 5.61 4.86 22.52
C ALA A 16 4.73 5.75 21.65
N THR A 17 5.21 6.95 21.30
CA THR A 17 4.48 7.88 20.41
C THR A 17 4.31 7.28 19.01
N PHE A 18 5.35 6.64 18.49
CA PHE A 18 5.29 5.96 17.20
C PHE A 18 4.26 4.82 17.20
N GLU A 19 4.26 3.97 18.21
CA GLU A 19 3.31 2.86 18.30
C GLU A 19 1.86 3.36 18.39
N GLU A 20 1.63 4.48 19.09
CA GLU A 20 0.32 5.14 19.11
C GLU A 20 -0.07 5.73 17.75
N MET A 21 0.85 6.40 17.05
CA MET A 21 0.62 6.89 15.69
C MET A 21 0.34 5.73 14.73
N LYS A 22 1.08 4.63 14.84
CA LYS A 22 0.90 3.40 14.06
C LYS A 22 -0.47 2.76 14.33
N GLU A 23 -0.89 2.67 15.58
CA GLU A 23 -2.23 2.15 15.94
C GLU A 23 -3.34 2.99 15.29
N SER A 24 -3.18 4.32 15.27
CA SER A 24 -4.13 5.20 14.59
C SER A 24 -4.15 5.04 13.06
N ALA A 25 -3.09 4.48 12.49
CA ALA A 25 -2.93 4.21 11.06
C ALA A 25 -3.42 2.81 10.63
N LYS A 26 -3.72 1.89 11.57
CA LYS A 26 -4.15 0.51 11.25
C LYS A 26 -5.43 0.41 10.42
N GLY A 27 -6.26 1.45 10.40
CA GLY A 27 -7.46 1.52 9.54
C GLY A 27 -7.19 1.80 8.05
N GLY A 28 -5.96 1.60 7.56
CA GLY A 28 -5.55 1.96 6.19
C GLY A 28 -5.23 3.45 6.00
N ALA A 29 -5.15 4.21 7.09
CA ALA A 29 -4.69 5.59 7.08
C ALA A 29 -3.17 5.65 7.17
N THR A 30 -2.58 6.79 6.83
CA THR A 30 -1.18 7.09 7.15
C THR A 30 -1.12 8.36 7.97
N VAL A 31 -0.24 8.41 8.97
CA VAL A 31 0.03 9.61 9.75
C VAL A 31 1.33 10.24 9.21
N PRO A 32 1.27 11.34 8.45
CA PRO A 32 2.48 11.97 7.94
C PRO A 32 3.21 12.70 9.06
N VAL A 33 4.45 12.29 9.34
CA VAL A 33 5.36 12.97 10.27
C VAL A 33 6.58 13.46 9.50
N ASP A 34 6.59 14.75 9.18
CA ASP A 34 7.63 15.40 8.37
C ASP A 34 7.98 14.70 7.04
N GLY A 35 6.98 14.09 6.37
CA GLY A 35 7.20 13.37 5.11
C GLY A 35 7.48 11.87 5.29
N ILE A 36 7.54 11.38 6.54
CA ILE A 36 7.52 9.95 6.83
C ILE A 36 6.06 9.52 7.01
N PRO A 37 5.47 8.75 6.07
CA PRO A 37 4.12 8.24 6.22
C PRO A 37 4.12 7.05 7.19
N ILE A 38 3.68 7.26 8.43
CA ILE A 38 3.55 6.17 9.41
C ILE A 38 2.26 5.40 9.08
N GLY A 39 2.41 4.22 8.50
CA GLY A 39 1.31 3.28 8.25
C GLY A 39 1.20 2.22 9.35
N GLY A 40 0.08 1.50 9.40
CA GLY A 40 -0.20 0.47 10.43
C GLY A 40 0.81 -0.69 10.49
N GLU A 41 1.47 -0.98 9.38
CA GLU A 41 2.45 -2.07 9.24
C GLU A 41 3.91 -1.61 9.44
N MET A 42 4.17 -0.32 9.64
CA MET A 42 5.54 0.19 9.81
C MET A 42 6.14 -0.30 11.13
N SER A 43 7.36 -0.83 11.12
CA SER A 43 8.07 -1.15 12.37
C SER A 43 8.77 0.08 12.96
N TRP A 44 9.08 0.04 14.26
CA TRP A 44 9.83 1.12 14.91
C TRP A 44 11.22 1.30 14.27
N GLU A 45 11.86 0.20 13.90
CA GLU A 45 13.18 0.17 13.26
C GLU A 45 13.13 0.82 11.88
N GLN A 46 12.11 0.51 11.07
CA GLN A 46 11.87 1.16 9.78
C GLN A 46 11.64 2.67 9.94
N PHE A 47 10.88 3.08 10.97
CA PHE A 47 10.69 4.49 11.28
C PHE A 47 11.99 5.17 11.69
N GLN A 48 12.82 4.53 12.52
CA GLN A 48 14.14 5.05 12.92
C GLN A 48 15.08 5.24 11.74
N GLU A 49 15.10 4.28 10.81
CA GLU A 49 15.92 4.35 9.60
C GLU A 49 15.50 5.54 8.73
N ARG A 50 14.18 5.68 8.45
CA ARG A 50 13.64 6.82 7.69
C ARG A 50 13.90 8.14 8.38
N ARG A 51 13.71 8.21 9.70
CA ARG A 51 13.98 9.40 10.51
C ARG A 51 15.46 9.81 10.44
N THR A 52 16.36 8.86 10.54
CA THR A 52 17.81 9.11 10.45
C THR A 52 18.20 9.58 9.05
N SER A 53 17.65 8.97 8.01
CA SER A 53 17.82 9.39 6.62
C SER A 53 17.34 10.83 6.41
N GLU A 54 16.15 11.18 6.91
CA GLU A 54 15.59 12.54 6.83
C GLU A 54 16.48 13.57 7.54
N PHE A 55 17.01 13.25 8.73
CA PHE A 55 17.93 14.14 9.44
C PHE A 55 19.24 14.33 8.67
N SER A 56 19.81 13.25 8.14
CA SER A 56 21.04 13.30 7.35
C SER A 56 20.86 14.13 6.09
N GLN A 57 19.82 13.86 5.30
CA GLN A 57 19.52 14.58 4.05
C GLN A 57 19.27 16.08 4.27
N LYS A 58 18.67 16.44 5.40
CA LYS A 58 18.32 17.84 5.72
C LYS A 58 19.37 18.54 6.59
N GLY A 59 20.48 17.88 6.93
CA GLY A 59 21.55 18.43 7.78
C GLY A 59 21.08 18.77 9.20
N PHE A 60 20.08 18.05 9.72
CA PHE A 60 19.50 18.31 11.02
C PHE A 60 20.26 17.58 12.13
N ALA A 61 21.07 18.31 12.89
CA ALA A 61 21.96 17.76 13.91
C ALA A 61 21.49 18.00 15.35
N LEU A 62 20.34 18.65 15.57
CA LEU A 62 19.90 19.01 16.92
C LEU A 62 19.58 17.77 17.75
N ASP A 63 19.99 17.78 19.02
CA ASP A 63 19.55 16.79 20.00
C ASP A 63 18.12 17.07 20.51
N GLU A 64 17.66 16.31 21.50
CA GLU A 64 16.30 16.43 22.06
C GLU A 64 16.07 17.79 22.75
N ASP A 65 17.05 18.26 23.53
CA ASP A 65 16.97 19.50 24.30
C ASP A 65 17.03 20.73 23.37
N GLN A 66 17.92 20.68 22.37
CA GLN A 66 18.03 21.71 21.34
C GLN A 66 16.77 21.75 20.46
N SER A 67 16.22 20.58 20.10
CA SER A 67 14.95 20.52 19.35
C SER A 67 13.80 21.10 20.17
N THR A 68 13.74 20.80 21.47
CA THR A 68 12.75 21.36 22.39
C THR A 68 12.91 22.89 22.52
N THR A 69 14.14 23.38 22.61
CA THR A 69 14.44 24.81 22.67
C THR A 69 14.03 25.51 21.38
N LEU A 70 14.36 24.94 20.22
CA LEU A 70 13.97 25.48 18.92
C LEU A 70 12.44 25.58 18.78
N LEU A 71 11.71 24.56 19.26
CA LEU A 71 10.25 24.60 19.29
C LEU A 71 9.73 25.74 20.18
N ARG A 72 10.37 25.98 21.33
CA ARG A 72 9.99 27.07 22.25
C ARG A 72 10.28 28.47 21.69
N GLU A 73 11.30 28.61 20.86
CA GLU A 73 11.65 29.90 20.26
C GLU A 73 10.73 30.27 19.08
N HIS A 74 10.27 29.27 18.33
CA HIS A 74 9.54 29.49 17.07
C HIS A 74 8.02 29.38 17.20
N LEU A 75 7.51 28.84 18.30
CA LEU A 75 6.08 28.71 18.55
C LEU A 75 5.65 29.78 19.56
N SER A 76 4.42 30.30 19.41
CA SER A 76 3.86 31.18 20.45
C SER A 76 3.72 30.43 21.77
N LYS A 77 3.64 31.14 22.88
CA LYS A 77 3.44 30.54 24.21
C LYS A 77 2.21 29.63 24.23
N GLU A 78 1.12 30.06 23.59
CA GLU A 78 -0.12 29.29 23.46
C GLU A 78 0.08 28.01 22.65
N ALA A 79 0.86 28.07 21.56
CA ALA A 79 1.18 26.93 20.73
C ALA A 79 2.10 25.94 21.46
N ILE A 80 3.07 26.42 22.25
CA ILE A 80 3.93 25.59 23.12
C ILE A 80 3.11 24.92 24.21
N ASP A 81 2.18 25.65 24.84
CA ASP A 81 1.31 25.08 25.86
C ASP A 81 0.37 24.02 25.28
N ALA A 82 -0.20 24.27 24.09
CA ALA A 82 -1.00 23.30 23.36
C ALA A 82 -0.17 22.07 22.97
N TRP A 83 1.06 22.28 22.49
CA TRP A 83 1.99 21.20 22.13
C TRP A 83 2.41 20.38 23.35
N ASN A 84 2.82 21.02 24.44
CA ASN A 84 3.18 20.36 25.69
C ASN A 84 1.99 19.60 26.29
N LYS A 85 0.76 20.09 26.15
CA LYS A 85 -0.45 19.36 26.54
C LYS A 85 -0.68 18.15 25.64
N CYS A 86 -0.54 18.33 24.32
CA CYS A 86 -0.67 17.25 23.35
C CYS A 86 0.35 16.15 23.64
N ILE A 87 1.63 16.50 23.74
CA ILE A 87 2.72 15.58 24.04
C ILE A 87 2.57 14.93 25.41
N ARG A 88 2.21 15.66 26.48
CA ARG A 88 1.99 15.05 27.80
C ARG A 88 0.80 14.09 27.80
N ASN A 89 -0.27 14.40 27.08
CA ASN A 89 -1.43 13.51 26.93
C ASN A 89 -1.11 12.29 26.04
N PHE A 90 -0.22 12.46 25.06
CA PHE A 90 0.34 11.36 24.29
C PHE A 90 1.19 10.46 25.18
N TYR A 91 2.22 11.00 25.85
CA TYR A 91 3.16 10.24 26.65
C TYR A 91 2.59 9.58 27.89
N ASN A 92 1.72 10.28 28.62
CA ASN A 92 1.19 9.75 29.86
C ASN A 92 -0.01 8.81 29.64
N GLY A 93 -0.39 8.55 28.39
CA GLY A 93 -1.54 7.71 28.08
C GLY A 93 -2.89 8.37 28.39
N PHE A 94 -2.93 9.55 29.02
CA PHE A 94 -4.17 10.15 29.51
C PHE A 94 -4.89 10.98 28.45
N GLY A 95 -6.20 10.80 28.33
CA GLY A 95 -7.10 11.68 27.58
C GLY A 95 -8.25 10.93 26.91
N LEU A 96 -8.98 11.70 26.11
CA LEU A 96 -9.93 11.18 25.13
C LEU A 96 -9.19 10.98 23.82
N ARG A 97 -9.32 9.79 23.23
CA ARG A 97 -8.68 9.44 21.97
C ARG A 97 -9.70 8.81 21.03
N ALA A 98 -9.54 9.06 19.75
CA ALA A 98 -10.37 8.48 18.70
C ALA A 98 -9.51 8.20 17.47
N TRP A 99 -9.66 7.03 16.84
CA TRP A 99 -8.98 6.69 15.60
C TRP A 99 -9.80 5.71 14.76
N VAL A 100 -9.58 5.74 13.45
CA VAL A 100 -10.25 4.84 12.51
C VAL A 100 -9.55 3.48 12.55
N ILE A 101 -10.31 2.42 12.85
CA ILE A 101 -9.81 1.04 12.89
C ILE A 101 -10.27 0.20 11.70
N GLY A 102 -11.14 0.76 10.85
CA GLY A 102 -11.54 0.15 9.60
C GLY A 102 -12.41 1.10 8.80
N ALA A 103 -12.19 1.16 7.49
CA ALA A 103 -12.98 1.97 6.57
C ALA A 103 -13.13 1.25 5.24
N ASN A 104 -14.35 1.22 4.71
CA ASN A 104 -14.65 0.80 3.36
C ASN A 104 -15.53 1.85 2.66
N ASP A 105 -16.12 1.50 1.53
CA ASP A 105 -17.00 2.37 0.75
C ASP A 105 -18.34 2.68 1.46
N GLN A 106 -18.78 1.79 2.36
CA GLN A 106 -20.09 1.87 3.04
C GLN A 106 -20.01 2.31 4.50
N THR A 107 -18.89 2.03 5.17
CA THR A 107 -18.78 2.15 6.62
C THR A 107 -17.42 2.67 7.06
N VAL A 108 -17.43 3.40 8.17
CA VAL A 108 -16.22 3.73 8.93
C VAL A 108 -16.42 3.27 10.37
N THR A 109 -15.43 2.57 10.91
CA THR A 109 -15.40 2.10 12.29
C THR A 109 -14.34 2.88 13.04
N VAL A 110 -14.79 3.63 14.05
CA VAL A 110 -13.92 4.45 14.91
C VAL A 110 -13.84 3.81 16.29
N ARG A 111 -12.62 3.63 16.80
CA ARG A 111 -12.38 3.27 18.19
C ARG A 111 -12.17 4.53 19.00
N VAL A 112 -12.82 4.62 20.15
CA VAL A 112 -12.70 5.70 21.12
C VAL A 112 -12.24 5.13 22.44
N THR A 113 -11.23 5.74 23.05
CA THR A 113 -10.69 5.32 24.35
C THR A 113 -10.67 6.50 25.31
N TRP A 114 -11.07 6.24 26.55
CA TRP A 114 -10.99 7.20 27.65
C TRP A 114 -9.99 6.73 28.69
N ARG A 115 -8.91 7.50 28.88
CA ARG A 115 -7.88 7.24 29.87
C ARG A 115 -7.75 8.46 30.78
N PRO A 116 -8.53 8.59 31.85
CA PRO A 116 -8.38 9.73 32.75
C PRO A 116 -7.03 9.67 33.50
N THR A 117 -6.69 10.75 34.20
CA THR A 117 -5.65 10.71 35.25
C THR A 117 -5.96 9.62 36.28
N PRO A 118 -5.00 9.19 37.14
CA PRO A 118 -5.21 8.09 38.09
C PRO A 118 -6.43 8.25 39.01
N GLU A 119 -6.82 9.49 39.32
CA GLU A 119 -8.00 9.81 40.15
C GLU A 119 -9.28 10.04 39.34
N GLY A 120 -9.18 10.09 38.02
CA GLY A 120 -10.29 10.51 37.19
C GLY A 120 -11.31 9.39 36.94
N LYS A 121 -12.56 9.82 36.75
CA LYS A 121 -13.72 8.93 36.64
C LYS A 121 -14.08 8.70 35.17
N ALA A 122 -15.06 7.83 34.95
CA ALA A 122 -15.72 7.72 33.64
C ALA A 122 -16.25 9.08 33.19
N THR A 123 -16.29 9.30 31.87
CA THR A 123 -16.81 10.54 31.27
C THR A 123 -18.00 10.23 30.37
N THR A 124 -18.74 11.25 29.97
CA THR A 124 -19.90 11.11 29.06
C THR A 124 -19.64 11.93 27.80
N ILE A 125 -20.02 11.36 26.66
CA ILE A 125 -20.00 12.05 25.37
C ILE A 125 -21.02 13.18 25.40
N LYS A 126 -20.54 14.42 25.26
CA LYS A 126 -21.36 15.64 25.28
C LYS A 126 -21.81 16.05 23.88
N ASN A 127 -20.93 15.91 22.90
CA ASN A 127 -21.20 16.32 21.53
C ASN A 127 -20.44 15.43 20.56
N VAL A 128 -21.06 15.16 19.41
CA VAL A 128 -20.45 14.46 18.27
C VAL A 128 -20.76 15.23 17.00
N HIS A 129 -19.73 15.43 16.19
CA HIS A 129 -19.86 15.93 14.83
C HIS A 129 -19.28 14.90 13.86
N VAL A 130 -20.01 14.62 12.78
CA VAL A 130 -19.60 13.69 11.73
C VAL A 130 -19.75 14.41 10.39
N ASP A 131 -18.67 14.46 9.62
CA ASP A 131 -18.68 14.87 8.21
C ASP A 131 -18.26 13.68 7.33
N GLY A 132 -18.81 13.63 6.12
CA GLY A 132 -18.61 12.51 5.20
C GLY A 132 -19.30 11.19 5.60
N GLY A 133 -20.25 11.24 6.55
CA GLY A 133 -20.98 10.07 7.02
C GLY A 133 -22.13 10.39 7.96
N LYS A 134 -22.76 9.35 8.51
CA LYS A 134 -23.84 9.43 9.50
C LYS A 134 -23.64 8.40 10.60
N ALA A 135 -23.85 8.81 11.86
CA ALA A 135 -23.84 7.87 12.98
C ALA A 135 -25.06 6.94 12.94
N ARG A 136 -24.85 5.64 13.14
CA ARG A 136 -25.94 4.64 13.20
C ARG A 136 -26.75 4.70 14.50
N GLN A 137 -26.21 5.36 15.52
CA GLN A 137 -26.80 5.46 16.85
C GLN A 137 -26.53 6.83 17.46
N ASN A 138 -27.37 7.26 18.39
CA ASN A 138 -27.08 8.47 19.17
C ASN A 138 -25.91 8.21 20.12
N LEU A 139 -24.85 8.98 19.96
CA LEU A 139 -23.64 8.88 20.77
C LEU A 139 -23.65 9.83 21.97
N VAL A 140 -24.47 10.89 21.94
CA VAL A 140 -24.57 11.85 23.05
C VAL A 140 -25.21 11.16 24.26
N GLY A 141 -24.60 11.32 25.44
CA GLY A 141 -25.02 10.65 26.67
C GLY A 141 -24.38 9.26 26.88
N CYS A 142 -23.66 8.73 25.90
CA CYS A 142 -22.92 7.49 26.03
C CYS A 142 -21.76 7.65 27.03
N GLN A 143 -21.68 6.76 28.01
CA GLN A 143 -20.58 6.73 28.99
C GLN A 143 -19.33 6.05 28.39
N LEU A 144 -18.18 6.67 28.61
CA LEU A 144 -16.85 6.13 28.35
C LEU A 144 -16.23 5.71 29.69
N VAL A 145 -16.11 4.40 29.89
CA VAL A 145 -15.55 3.81 31.10
C VAL A 145 -14.03 4.00 31.11
N VAL A 146 -13.47 4.15 32.31
CA VAL A 146 -12.03 4.33 32.54
C VAL A 146 -11.24 3.17 31.90
N ASN A 147 -10.27 3.50 31.06
CA ASN A 147 -9.38 2.58 30.35
C ASN A 147 -10.11 1.58 29.43
N ALA A 148 -11.39 1.80 29.15
CA ALA A 148 -12.15 0.98 28.22
C ALA A 148 -12.10 1.56 26.81
N GLU A 149 -12.12 0.66 25.83
CA GLU A 149 -12.30 1.00 24.43
C GLU A 149 -13.77 0.86 24.05
N LYS A 150 -14.26 1.77 23.22
CA LYS A 150 -15.60 1.71 22.66
C LYS A 150 -15.55 1.97 21.17
N THR A 151 -16.20 1.10 20.42
CA THR A 151 -16.21 1.18 18.96
C THR A 151 -17.55 1.73 18.48
N PHE A 152 -17.49 2.64 17.51
CA PHE A 152 -18.65 3.23 16.86
C PHE A 152 -18.55 3.03 15.36
N THR A 153 -19.66 2.61 14.74
CA THR A 153 -19.74 2.42 13.30
C THR A 153 -20.64 3.50 12.70
N PHE A 154 -20.17 4.07 11.59
CA PHE A 154 -20.81 5.14 10.85
C PHE A 154 -21.09 4.65 9.44
N ASP A 155 -22.23 5.05 8.89
CA ASP A 155 -22.47 4.94 7.45
C ASP A 155 -21.64 5.99 6.75
N ARG A 156 -20.91 5.59 5.70
CA ARG A 156 -20.02 6.46 4.95
C ARG A 156 -20.73 7.01 3.72
N VAL A 157 -20.50 8.28 3.41
CA VAL A 157 -20.85 8.83 2.09
C VAL A 157 -19.74 8.45 1.12
N LYS A 158 -20.10 7.72 0.06
CA LYS A 158 -19.18 7.28 -0.99
C LYS A 158 -18.36 8.45 -1.54
N ASP A 159 -17.08 8.20 -1.81
CA ASP A 159 -16.11 9.14 -2.39
C ASP A 159 -15.81 10.41 -1.57
N ARG A 160 -16.33 10.55 -0.34
CA ARG A 160 -16.01 11.68 0.55
C ARG A 160 -15.01 11.27 1.64
N PRO A 161 -14.09 12.17 2.04
CA PRO A 161 -13.31 11.98 3.26
C PRO A 161 -14.27 11.94 4.46
N PHE A 162 -13.92 11.15 5.47
CA PHE A 162 -14.69 11.02 6.71
C PHE A 162 -13.97 11.75 7.84
N THR A 163 -14.71 12.54 8.62
CA THR A 163 -14.21 13.18 9.83
C THR A 163 -15.18 12.95 10.97
N PHE A 164 -14.68 12.44 12.09
CA PHE A 164 -15.41 12.25 13.34
C PHE A 164 -14.77 13.10 14.43
N VAL A 165 -15.54 14.00 15.02
CA VAL A 165 -15.13 14.81 16.17
C VAL A 165 -16.02 14.47 17.37
N ILE A 166 -15.39 14.12 18.49
CA ILE A 166 -16.06 13.73 19.72
C ILE A 166 -15.62 14.63 20.87
N ASN A 167 -16.58 15.11 21.65
CA ASN A 167 -16.33 15.85 22.88
C ASN A 167 -16.81 15.03 24.07
N ALA A 168 -15.93 14.76 25.04
CA ALA A 168 -16.28 14.14 26.30
C ALA A 168 -15.57 14.86 27.45
N GLY A 169 -16.31 15.25 28.48
CA GLY A 169 -15.78 16.15 29.52
C GLY A 169 -15.41 17.52 28.96
N ASN A 170 -14.13 17.89 29.03
CA ASN A 170 -13.53 19.11 28.46
C ASN A 170 -12.53 18.79 27.34
N LEU A 171 -12.55 17.56 26.83
CA LEU A 171 -11.60 17.07 25.85
C LEU A 171 -12.31 16.79 24.53
N THR A 172 -11.57 17.03 23.45
CA THR A 172 -11.99 16.78 22.07
C THR A 172 -11.02 15.78 21.46
N ALA A 173 -11.55 14.79 20.74
CA ALA A 173 -10.75 13.92 19.90
C ALA A 173 -11.31 13.92 18.48
N THR A 174 -10.43 13.74 17.50
CA THR A 174 -10.78 13.71 16.08
C THR A 174 -10.20 12.46 15.45
N ALA A 175 -11.01 11.76 14.67
CA ALA A 175 -10.58 10.66 13.82
C ALA A 175 -10.92 10.99 12.36
N MET A 176 -10.02 10.67 11.44
CA MET A 176 -10.18 10.94 10.01
C MET A 176 -9.91 9.67 9.21
N ALA A 177 -10.65 9.49 8.12
CA ALA A 177 -10.31 8.55 7.07
C ALA A 177 -10.32 9.28 5.73
N GLU A 178 -9.25 9.11 4.95
CA GLU A 178 -9.21 9.56 3.56
C GLU A 178 -10.30 8.88 2.75
N ARG A 179 -10.58 9.41 1.54
CA ARG A 179 -11.48 8.78 0.58
C ARG A 179 -11.12 7.30 0.46
N TYR A 180 -12.11 6.43 0.61
CA TYR A 180 -11.89 5.01 0.35
C TYR A 180 -11.60 4.84 -1.13
N VAL A 181 -10.38 4.39 -1.42
CA VAL A 181 -10.02 3.87 -2.73
C VAL A 181 -10.15 2.36 -2.59
N PRO A 182 -11.05 1.70 -3.33
CA PRO A 182 -11.09 0.25 -3.37
C PRO A 182 -9.66 -0.25 -3.60
N PRO A 183 -9.23 -1.34 -2.94
CA PRO A 183 -7.96 -1.96 -3.29
C PRO A 183 -7.97 -2.10 -4.81
N GLN A 184 -6.99 -1.51 -5.49
CA GLN A 184 -6.80 -1.81 -6.91
C GLN A 184 -6.71 -3.32 -6.97
N GLN A 185 -7.59 -3.97 -7.76
CA GLN A 185 -7.52 -5.42 -7.96
C GLN A 185 -6.06 -5.70 -8.28
N GLN A 186 -5.38 -6.42 -7.38
CA GLN A 186 -3.99 -6.73 -7.62
C GLN A 186 -3.97 -7.49 -8.94
N PRO A 187 -3.11 -7.09 -9.89
CA PRO A 187 -2.99 -7.80 -11.15
C PRO A 187 -2.81 -9.28 -10.84
N ARG A 188 -3.74 -10.11 -11.32
CA ARG A 188 -3.68 -11.54 -11.04
C ARG A 188 -2.62 -12.10 -11.97
N ALA A 189 -1.57 -12.64 -11.39
CA ALA A 189 -0.55 -13.36 -12.13
C ALA A 189 -0.94 -14.83 -12.18
N GLU A 190 -1.09 -15.38 -13.38
CA GLU A 190 -1.33 -16.80 -13.61
C GLU A 190 -0.09 -17.37 -14.32
N MET A 191 0.33 -18.55 -13.86
CA MET A 191 1.40 -19.30 -14.51
C MET A 191 0.82 -20.05 -15.69
N VAL A 192 1.35 -19.82 -16.88
CA VAL A 192 0.98 -20.54 -18.10
C VAL A 192 2.18 -21.36 -18.55
N ASP A 193 2.02 -22.68 -18.64
CA ASP A 193 3.00 -23.55 -19.27
C ASP A 193 2.85 -23.42 -20.80
N VAL A 194 3.92 -23.00 -21.49
CA VAL A 194 3.95 -22.84 -22.95
C VAL A 194 4.94 -23.86 -23.53
N VAL A 195 4.47 -24.64 -24.50
CA VAL A 195 5.24 -25.69 -25.17
C VAL A 195 5.66 -25.23 -26.56
N PHE A 196 6.97 -25.28 -26.85
CA PHE A 196 7.57 -24.91 -28.13
C PHE A 196 8.13 -26.14 -28.83
N ASN A 197 7.86 -26.28 -30.12
CA ASN A 197 8.55 -27.24 -30.99
C ASN A 197 9.55 -26.46 -31.84
N ILE A 198 10.84 -26.73 -31.70
CA ILE A 198 11.87 -26.12 -32.56
C ILE A 198 12.25 -27.13 -33.63
N TYR A 199 12.24 -26.69 -34.89
CA TYR A 199 12.63 -27.52 -36.02
C TYR A 199 14.01 -27.11 -36.51
N GLY A 200 14.97 -28.04 -36.44
CA GLY A 200 16.26 -27.87 -37.10
C GLY A 200 16.12 -28.19 -38.58
N HIS A 201 16.52 -27.28 -39.46
CA HIS A 201 16.70 -27.56 -40.87
C HIS A 201 18.20 -27.53 -41.21
N HIS A 202 18.63 -28.41 -42.10
CA HIS A 202 19.95 -28.29 -42.69
C HIS A 202 19.81 -27.47 -43.97
N ASP A 203 20.50 -26.34 -44.06
CA ASP A 203 20.73 -25.77 -45.38
C ASP A 203 21.54 -26.79 -46.19
N GLY A 204 21.36 -26.84 -47.51
CA GLY A 204 22.07 -27.80 -48.36
C GLY A 204 23.60 -27.71 -48.32
N ASN A 205 24.16 -26.80 -47.53
CA ASN A 205 25.58 -26.60 -47.28
C ASN A 205 26.04 -27.16 -45.93
N GLY A 206 25.18 -27.87 -45.20
CA GLY A 206 25.51 -28.52 -43.93
C GLY A 206 25.50 -27.59 -42.72
N ARG A 207 25.04 -26.34 -42.84
CA ARG A 207 24.78 -25.50 -41.66
C ARG A 207 23.44 -25.89 -41.06
N GLN A 208 23.42 -26.08 -39.74
CA GLN A 208 22.17 -26.20 -39.00
C GLN A 208 21.58 -24.80 -38.86
N GLY A 209 20.47 -24.57 -39.54
CA GLY A 209 19.55 -23.48 -39.24
C GLY A 209 18.43 -23.99 -38.36
N TYR A 210 17.84 -23.11 -37.55
CA TYR A 210 16.63 -23.41 -36.81
C TYR A 210 15.53 -22.52 -37.38
N ASP A 211 14.49 -23.13 -37.93
CA ASP A 211 13.29 -22.38 -38.30
C ASP A 211 12.27 -22.55 -37.18
N LEU A 212 11.82 -21.42 -36.64
CA LEU A 212 10.56 -21.40 -35.92
C LEU A 212 9.46 -21.51 -36.97
N HIS A 213 8.93 -22.72 -37.15
CA HIS A 213 7.67 -22.84 -37.84
C HIS A 213 6.55 -22.34 -36.96
N ASP A 214 5.81 -21.41 -37.53
CA ASP A 214 4.59 -20.88 -37.01
C ASP A 214 3.58 -21.96 -36.66
N GLN A 215 3.51 -22.28 -35.37
CA GLN A 215 2.41 -23.01 -34.80
C GLN A 215 1.68 -22.06 -33.89
N ALA A 216 0.39 -21.86 -34.13
CA ALA A 216 -0.50 -21.22 -33.16
C ALA A 216 -0.33 -21.95 -31.81
N PHE A 217 0.24 -21.25 -30.83
CA PHE A 217 0.51 -21.76 -29.50
C PHE A 217 -0.82 -22.14 -28.86
N GLN A 218 -1.00 -23.42 -28.55
CA GLN A 218 -2.15 -23.87 -27.79
C GLN A 218 -1.74 -23.98 -26.33
N THR A 219 -2.22 -23.05 -25.52
CA THR A 219 -2.24 -23.24 -24.07
C THR A 219 -3.20 -24.39 -23.78
N THR A 220 -2.84 -25.32 -22.89
CA THR A 220 -3.78 -26.34 -22.40
C THR A 220 -4.80 -25.76 -21.43
N ASP A 221 -4.49 -24.58 -20.87
CA ASP A 221 -5.41 -23.83 -20.03
C ASP A 221 -6.34 -22.97 -20.91
N PRO A 222 -7.65 -22.93 -20.60
CA PRO A 222 -8.58 -22.06 -21.29
C PRO A 222 -8.11 -20.62 -21.14
N ALA A 223 -8.17 -19.83 -22.22
CA ALA A 223 -7.86 -18.42 -22.11
C ALA A 223 -8.69 -17.79 -20.99
N PRO A 224 -8.10 -16.84 -20.25
CA PRO A 224 -8.88 -16.03 -19.34
C PRO A 224 -10.05 -15.42 -20.13
N GLY A 225 -11.29 -15.62 -19.67
CA GLY A 225 -12.49 -15.26 -20.43
C GLY A 225 -12.47 -13.82 -20.96
N ASP A 226 -13.23 -13.57 -22.03
CA ASP A 226 -13.22 -12.43 -22.98
C ASP A 226 -13.01 -10.99 -22.43
N ASN A 227 -13.03 -10.78 -21.12
CA ASN A 227 -12.87 -9.48 -20.47
C ASN A 227 -11.50 -9.24 -19.79
N LYS A 228 -10.58 -10.20 -19.75
CA LYS A 228 -9.27 -9.97 -19.10
C LYS A 228 -8.29 -9.28 -20.05
N ARG A 229 -7.71 -8.16 -19.61
CA ARG A 229 -6.65 -7.46 -20.34
C ARG A 229 -5.28 -7.98 -19.90
N ILE A 230 -4.47 -8.45 -20.84
CA ILE A 230 -3.08 -8.86 -20.57
C ILE A 230 -2.24 -7.61 -20.32
N LEU A 231 -1.56 -7.57 -19.18
CA LEU A 231 -0.67 -6.47 -18.78
C LEU A 231 0.78 -6.76 -19.12
N SER A 232 1.22 -8.00 -18.91
CA SER A 232 2.58 -8.43 -19.20
C SER A 232 2.69 -9.95 -19.24
N ALA A 233 3.72 -10.44 -19.93
CA ALA A 233 4.12 -11.84 -19.92
C ALA A 233 5.62 -11.92 -19.74
N LYS A 234 6.08 -12.78 -18.84
CA LYS A 234 7.51 -12.94 -18.55
C LYS A 234 7.87 -14.41 -18.48
N ILE A 235 8.92 -14.80 -19.22
CA ILE A 235 9.50 -16.13 -19.10
C ILE A 235 10.16 -16.28 -17.73
N LEU A 236 9.79 -17.33 -17.01
CA LEU A 236 10.39 -17.72 -15.74
C LEU A 236 11.35 -18.90 -15.96
N ASN A 237 12.55 -18.79 -15.39
CA ASN A 237 13.61 -19.79 -15.48
C ASN A 237 13.95 -20.14 -16.92
N ASN A 238 14.36 -19.15 -17.73
CA ASN A 238 14.90 -19.40 -19.06
C ASN A 238 16.28 -20.07 -18.91
N PRO A 239 16.45 -21.38 -19.21
CA PRO A 239 17.75 -22.03 -19.09
C PRO A 239 18.75 -21.51 -20.14
N TYR A 240 18.31 -20.65 -21.06
CA TYR A 240 19.10 -20.03 -22.11
C TYR A 240 19.34 -18.52 -21.90
N ASP A 241 19.02 -18.02 -20.69
CA ASP A 241 19.35 -16.71 -20.04
C ASP A 241 19.21 -15.39 -20.83
N SER A 242 18.89 -15.42 -22.14
CA SER A 242 18.76 -14.25 -23.00
C SER A 242 18.24 -14.55 -24.42
N LEU A 243 18.22 -15.82 -24.84
CA LEU A 243 17.85 -16.16 -26.22
C LEU A 243 16.38 -15.92 -26.55
N PHE A 244 15.48 -15.93 -25.55
CA PHE A 244 14.04 -15.83 -25.76
C PHE A 244 13.46 -14.74 -24.88
N ASP A 245 12.71 -13.83 -25.51
CA ASP A 245 11.87 -12.84 -24.82
C ASP A 245 10.46 -12.83 -25.43
N VAL A 246 9.47 -12.41 -24.66
CA VAL A 246 8.09 -12.27 -25.12
C VAL A 246 7.88 -10.81 -25.53
N SER A 247 7.67 -10.56 -26.83
CA SER A 247 7.46 -9.20 -27.33
C SER A 247 6.03 -8.71 -27.13
N SER A 248 5.05 -9.60 -27.31
CA SER A 248 3.64 -9.33 -27.02
C SER A 248 2.87 -10.62 -26.78
N VAL A 249 1.71 -10.49 -26.13
CA VAL A 249 0.74 -11.58 -25.99
C VAL A 249 -0.62 -11.03 -26.36
N GLU A 250 -1.32 -11.74 -27.24
CA GLU A 250 -2.64 -11.35 -27.74
C GLU A 250 -3.66 -12.46 -27.48
N PRO A 251 -4.85 -12.13 -26.96
CA PRO A 251 -5.95 -13.10 -26.87
C PRO A 251 -6.45 -13.42 -28.28
N ASN A 252 -6.68 -14.71 -28.56
CA ASN A 252 -7.24 -15.20 -29.82
C ASN A 252 -8.33 -16.24 -29.50
N GLY A 253 -9.55 -15.76 -29.24
CA GLY A 253 -10.65 -16.58 -28.76
C GLY A 253 -10.35 -17.19 -27.39
N ASP A 254 -10.41 -18.51 -27.30
CA ASP A 254 -10.12 -19.28 -26.08
C ASP A 254 -8.62 -19.57 -25.87
N LYS A 255 -7.73 -18.91 -26.64
CA LYS A 255 -6.28 -19.13 -26.61
C LYS A 255 -5.48 -17.84 -26.44
N LEU A 256 -4.24 -17.98 -26.01
CA LEU A 256 -3.24 -16.91 -25.96
C LEU A 256 -2.22 -17.12 -27.08
N THR A 257 -2.01 -16.09 -27.90
CA THR A 257 -0.94 -16.06 -28.90
C THR A 257 0.24 -15.30 -28.33
N PHE A 258 1.38 -15.97 -28.16
CA PHE A 258 2.62 -15.36 -27.69
C PHE A 258 3.48 -15.00 -28.90
N HIS A 259 3.85 -13.73 -29.03
CA HIS A 259 4.88 -13.31 -29.95
C HIS A 259 6.20 -13.30 -29.20
N MET A 260 7.17 -14.06 -29.71
CA MET A 260 8.50 -14.15 -29.11
C MET A 260 9.53 -13.51 -30.01
N VAL A 261 10.55 -12.95 -29.37
CA VAL A 261 11.78 -12.50 -30.00
C VAL A 261 12.88 -13.47 -29.62
N ILE A 262 13.50 -14.06 -30.64
CA ILE A 262 14.76 -14.77 -30.47
C ILE A 262 15.91 -13.81 -30.76
N THR A 263 16.86 -13.71 -29.83
CA THR A 263 18.09 -12.93 -30.03
C THR A 263 19.26 -13.88 -30.22
N GLU A 264 19.73 -14.04 -31.46
CA GLU A 264 20.90 -14.87 -31.76
C GLU A 264 22.13 -13.96 -32.00
N GLY A 265 23.03 -13.90 -31.01
CA GLY A 265 24.20 -13.02 -31.07
C GLY A 265 23.84 -11.52 -31.07
N ALA A 266 24.72 -10.68 -31.62
CA ALA A 266 24.62 -9.23 -31.43
C ALA A 266 23.52 -8.51 -32.26
N HIS A 267 22.92 -9.11 -33.31
CA HIS A 267 22.19 -8.32 -34.30
C HIS A 267 21.03 -8.96 -35.07
N GLN A 268 20.48 -10.13 -34.69
CA GLN A 268 19.33 -10.69 -35.42
C GLN A 268 18.12 -10.94 -34.50
N THR A 269 16.98 -10.36 -34.90
CA THR A 269 15.67 -10.49 -34.27
C THR A 269 14.73 -11.13 -35.27
N TYR A 270 14.10 -12.24 -34.89
CA TYR A 270 13.09 -12.93 -35.69
C TYR A 270 11.71 -12.79 -35.04
N SER A 271 10.66 -12.58 -35.84
CA SER A 271 9.25 -12.57 -35.42
C SER A 271 8.43 -13.46 -36.35
N ALA A 272 7.58 -14.33 -35.81
CA ALA A 272 6.79 -15.29 -36.61
C ALA A 272 5.29 -15.28 -36.21
N GLY A 273 4.38 -15.53 -37.16
CA GLY A 273 2.96 -15.86 -36.93
C GLY A 273 2.28 -16.62 -38.11
N GLY A 274 1.62 -17.78 -37.86
CA GLY A 274 1.00 -18.67 -38.90
C GLY A 274 0.56 -20.10 -38.47
N GLU A 275 0.04 -20.92 -39.42
CA GLU A 275 -0.59 -22.27 -39.24
C GLU A 275 0.15 -23.45 -39.95
N VAL A 276 -0.14 -24.72 -39.54
CA VAL A 276 0.78 -25.89 -39.57
C VAL A 276 0.43 -27.06 -40.51
N THR A 277 1.49 -27.76 -40.97
CA THR A 277 1.52 -29.25 -41.17
C THR A 277 2.70 -29.91 -40.40
N LYS A 278 2.50 -31.12 -39.80
CA LYS A 278 3.37 -31.79 -38.79
C LYS A 278 4.70 -32.39 -39.31
N GLN A 279 5.79 -32.25 -38.54
CA GLN A 279 6.95 -33.19 -38.46
C GLN A 279 7.61 -33.16 -37.05
N ASN A 280 8.53 -34.09 -36.73
CA ASN A 280 9.09 -34.38 -35.40
C ASN A 280 10.39 -33.60 -35.09
N GLY A 281 10.40 -32.76 -34.04
CA GLY A 281 11.58 -32.03 -33.54
C GLY A 281 11.61 -31.98 -32.00
N PRO A 282 12.72 -31.51 -31.38
CA PRO A 282 12.82 -31.36 -29.92
C PRO A 282 11.76 -30.39 -29.37
N VAL A 283 11.16 -30.79 -28.25
CA VAL A 283 10.11 -30.04 -27.54
C VAL A 283 10.72 -29.33 -26.34
N PHE A 284 10.50 -28.03 -26.23
CA PHE A 284 10.91 -27.20 -25.11
C PHE A 284 9.69 -26.74 -24.32
N ASN A 285 9.75 -26.86 -23.00
CA ASN A 285 8.70 -26.35 -22.11
C ASN A 285 9.22 -25.10 -21.42
N ILE A 286 8.55 -23.97 -21.61
CA ILE A 286 8.88 -22.71 -20.94
C ILE A 286 7.68 -22.31 -20.09
N ARG A 287 7.96 -21.80 -18.88
CA ARG A 287 6.94 -21.22 -18.01
C ARG A 287 6.84 -19.73 -18.26
N VAL A 288 5.64 -19.25 -18.57
CA VAL A 288 5.37 -17.83 -18.74
C VAL A 288 4.45 -17.37 -17.63
N LEU A 289 4.90 -16.41 -16.84
CA LEU A 289 4.04 -15.70 -15.90
C LEU A 289 3.28 -14.64 -16.69
N VAL A 290 1.96 -14.80 -16.79
CA VAL A 290 1.11 -13.81 -17.45
C VAL A 290 0.34 -13.04 -16.39
N THR A 291 0.40 -11.73 -16.47
CA THR A 291 -0.26 -10.82 -15.53
C THR A 291 -1.45 -10.18 -16.23
N TYR A 292 -2.63 -10.22 -15.60
CA TYR A 292 -3.85 -9.67 -16.17
C TYR A 292 -4.52 -8.65 -15.23
N GLU A 293 -5.25 -7.73 -15.83
CA GLU A 293 -6.24 -6.87 -15.17
C GLU A 293 -7.63 -7.53 -15.32
N GLU A 294 -8.35 -7.68 -14.20
CA GLU A 294 -9.76 -8.16 -14.20
C GLU A 294 -10.74 -7.04 -14.53
#